data_AF-A0A7K1GPS0-F1
#
_entry.id   AF-A0A7K1GPS0-F1
#
_cell.length_a   1.000
_cell.length_b   1.000
_cell.length_c   1.000
_cell.angle_alpha   90.00
_cell.angle_beta   90.00
_cell.angle_gamma   90.00
#
_symmetry.space_group_name_H-M   'P 1'
#
loop_
_entity.id
_entity.type
_entity.pdbx_description
1 polymer ?
#
loop_
_entity_poly.entity_id
_entity_poly.type
_entity_poly.pdbx_seq_one_letter_code
_entity_poly.pdbx_strand_id
1 'polypeptide(L)'
;MKKMFLGLCALFVMTSCSSSDSNSAVIGDIETPEVPGEVVTTPFVEGKMTMSIYSKGINVGGLLDKVDYSKGNVYGQFQALMTSLPKEENPFLAWGDLFDKKPMAAFALMMSMTKADYYVKNSTVLAKAKGLTWQMDHFHSEDQDKASVYLKAMAPAADMPVENQTAYAVYTPSKGETYTEGSSIDYKKFNRRKLDKIAYVNNYACEVIEYTLIKAPTDPNSEFSFGYNKLLVYTSELFDKTINFTHSTYLPEDGGILKIEMYVDGIEEPFMVFQPEQVEEKVIVDSELETRVSTPVYKIDDLAFSAKVLGIMFSSDQTDTEEF
;
A
#
# COMPACT_ATOMS: atom_id res chain seq x y z
N MET A 1 -14.18 -27.20 -57.68
CA MET A 1 -14.42 -26.41 -58.92
C MET A 1 -14.49 -24.94 -58.51
N LYS A 2 -13.52 -24.08 -58.88
CA LYS A 2 -13.62 -23.09 -59.99
C LYS A 2 -14.90 -22.24 -59.84
N LYS A 3 -14.95 -20.91 -59.65
CA LYS A 3 -14.11 -19.71 -59.98
C LYS A 3 -14.60 -18.56 -59.04
N MET A 4 -13.84 -17.56 -58.60
CA MET A 4 -13.18 -16.43 -59.31
C MET A 4 -14.13 -15.52 -60.13
N PHE A 5 -14.37 -14.30 -59.61
CA PHE A 5 -14.83 -13.04 -60.25
C PHE A 5 -14.55 -11.97 -59.19
N LEU A 6 -13.63 -10.99 -59.24
CA LEU A 6 -13.02 -10.09 -60.24
C LEU A 6 -13.93 -8.98 -60.80
N GLY A 7 -13.58 -7.74 -60.43
CA GLY A 7 -13.98 -6.46 -61.06
C GLY A 7 -14.95 -5.64 -60.20
N LEU A 8 -14.83 -4.31 -60.07
CA LEU A 8 -13.93 -3.32 -60.64
C LEU A 8 -14.19 -1.99 -59.89
N CYS A 9 -13.18 -1.13 -59.80
CA CYS A 9 -13.21 0.22 -59.26
C CYS A 9 -14.35 1.11 -59.79
N ALA A 10 -14.88 1.97 -58.92
CA ALA A 10 -15.34 3.30 -59.31
C ALA A 10 -15.08 4.29 -58.17
N LEU A 11 -14.08 5.15 -58.40
CA LEU A 11 -13.81 6.37 -57.66
C LEU A 11 -14.96 7.36 -57.96
N PHE A 12 -15.63 7.89 -56.94
CA PHE A 12 -16.41 9.12 -57.06
C PHE A 12 -16.04 10.04 -55.90
N VAL A 13 -15.22 11.04 -56.23
CA VAL A 13 -15.06 12.26 -55.44
C VAL A 13 -16.17 13.20 -55.86
N MET A 14 -17.10 13.49 -54.95
CA MET A 14 -18.00 14.63 -55.06
C MET A 14 -17.99 15.33 -53.70
N THR A 15 -17.27 16.45 -53.67
CA THR A 15 -17.38 17.49 -52.65
C THR A 15 -18.77 18.12 -52.68
N SER A 16 -19.45 18.21 -51.54
CA SER A 16 -20.31 19.36 -51.24
C SER A 16 -20.60 19.41 -49.74
N CYS A 17 -20.22 20.53 -49.12
CA CYS A 17 -20.70 20.92 -47.81
C CYS A 17 -22.19 21.32 -47.90
N SER A 18 -23.02 20.76 -47.03
CA SER A 18 -24.20 21.46 -46.53
C SER A 18 -24.37 21.15 -45.05
N SER A 19 -24.21 22.18 -44.24
CA SER A 19 -24.54 22.24 -42.82
C SER A 19 -26.05 22.06 -42.60
N SER A 20 -26.44 21.17 -41.68
CA SER A 20 -27.47 21.45 -40.65
C SER A 20 -27.76 20.18 -39.84
N ASP A 21 -27.47 20.27 -38.55
CA ASP A 21 -28.18 19.68 -37.42
C ASP A 21 -28.38 18.16 -37.39
N SER A 22 -27.38 17.46 -36.85
CA SER A 22 -27.60 16.17 -36.20
C SER A 22 -27.58 16.34 -34.68
N ASN A 23 -28.73 16.04 -34.06
CA ASN A 23 -28.87 15.71 -32.64
C ASN A 23 -27.74 14.78 -32.19
N SER A 24 -26.74 15.33 -31.48
CA SER A 24 -25.83 14.54 -30.67
C SER A 24 -26.62 14.06 -29.46
N ALA A 25 -27.01 12.78 -29.52
CA ALA A 25 -27.27 12.02 -28.32
C ALA A 25 -26.05 12.16 -27.41
N VAL A 26 -26.31 12.54 -26.16
CA VAL A 26 -25.34 12.61 -25.07
C VAL A 26 -24.79 11.20 -24.85
N ILE A 27 -23.68 10.88 -25.51
CA ILE A 27 -22.79 9.82 -25.09
C ILE A 27 -21.93 10.48 -24.01
N GLY A 28 -22.17 10.09 -22.76
CA GLY A 28 -21.40 10.59 -21.62
C GLY A 28 -19.91 10.43 -21.91
N ASP A 29 -19.16 11.49 -21.62
CA ASP A 29 -17.72 11.55 -21.75
C ASP A 29 -17.11 10.31 -21.06
N ILE A 30 -16.59 9.39 -21.88
CA ILE A 30 -15.63 8.41 -21.39
C ILE A 30 -14.38 9.25 -21.12
N GLU A 31 -14.10 9.56 -19.86
CA GLU A 31 -12.85 10.17 -19.45
C GLU A 31 -11.69 9.31 -19.99
N THR A 32 -11.11 9.71 -21.10
CA THR A 32 -9.87 9.11 -21.60
C THR A 32 -8.83 9.33 -20.51
N PRO A 33 -8.24 8.27 -19.92
CA PRO A 33 -7.24 8.44 -18.88
C PRO A 33 -6.09 9.27 -19.45
N GLU A 34 -5.74 10.36 -18.78
CA GLU A 34 -4.54 11.12 -19.11
C GLU A 34 -3.35 10.17 -19.05
N VAL A 35 -2.71 9.94 -20.19
CA VAL A 35 -1.49 9.12 -20.27
C VAL A 35 -0.34 10.00 -19.78
N PRO A 36 0.26 9.71 -18.61
CA PRO A 36 1.36 10.51 -18.11
C PRO A 36 2.64 10.13 -18.87
N GLY A 37 3.26 11.11 -19.54
CA GLY A 37 4.59 10.97 -20.14
C GLY A 37 4.78 9.75 -21.04
N GLU A 38 5.98 9.18 -21.02
CA GLU A 38 6.30 7.93 -21.71
C GLU A 38 5.88 6.73 -20.85
N VAL A 39 4.98 5.91 -21.38
CA VAL A 39 4.48 4.69 -20.71
C VAL A 39 5.57 3.63 -20.69
N VAL A 40 5.81 3.04 -19.51
CA VAL A 40 6.76 1.95 -19.37
C VAL A 40 6.12 0.64 -19.86
N THR A 41 6.82 -0.09 -20.72
CA THR A 41 6.35 -1.37 -21.30
C THR A 41 7.29 -2.54 -21.02
N THR A 42 8.38 -2.32 -20.31
CA THR A 42 9.36 -3.34 -19.95
C THR A 42 9.07 -3.92 -18.56
N PRO A 43 9.25 -5.24 -18.34
CA PRO A 43 9.10 -5.82 -17.02
C PRO A 43 10.11 -5.25 -16.02
N PHE A 44 9.64 -4.90 -14.83
CA PHE A 44 10.46 -4.52 -13.69
C PHE A 44 10.98 -5.78 -12.99
N VAL A 45 12.17 -6.21 -13.40
CA VAL A 45 12.80 -7.44 -12.88
C VAL A 45 13.75 -7.18 -11.71
N GLU A 46 14.34 -5.99 -11.62
CA GLU A 46 15.35 -5.70 -10.62
C GLU A 46 15.41 -4.19 -10.34
N GLY A 47 15.42 -3.82 -9.06
CA GLY A 47 15.48 -2.42 -8.69
C GLY A 47 15.00 -2.11 -7.28
N LYS A 48 14.82 -0.82 -7.02
CA LYS A 48 14.32 -0.29 -5.75
C LYS A 48 12.99 0.43 -5.97
N MET A 49 12.02 0.17 -5.09
CA MET A 49 10.80 0.96 -5.01
C MET A 49 10.72 1.62 -3.63
N THR A 50 10.55 2.94 -3.58
CA THR A 50 10.26 3.64 -2.32
C THR A 50 8.76 3.83 -2.22
N MET A 51 8.14 3.17 -1.25
CA MET A 51 6.70 3.13 -1.01
C MET A 51 6.33 4.02 0.16
N SER A 52 5.17 4.66 0.06
CA SER A 52 4.62 5.45 1.16
C SER A 52 3.10 5.43 1.19
N ILE A 53 2.56 5.91 2.30
CA ILE A 53 1.13 6.09 2.54
C ILE A 53 0.80 7.57 2.47
N TYR A 54 -0.25 7.87 1.73
CA TYR A 54 -0.79 9.20 1.54
C TYR A 54 -2.21 9.29 2.08
N SER A 55 -2.56 10.46 2.60
CA SER A 55 -3.91 10.78 3.07
C SER A 55 -4.23 12.20 2.64
N LYS A 56 -5.34 12.42 1.92
CA LYS A 56 -5.65 13.72 1.29
C LYS A 56 -4.48 14.29 0.45
N GLY A 57 -3.73 13.41 -0.23
CA GLY A 57 -2.55 13.78 -1.02
C GLY A 57 -1.29 14.10 -0.22
N ILE A 58 -1.36 14.14 1.12
CA ILE A 58 -0.21 14.39 2.00
C ILE A 58 0.57 13.10 2.18
N ASN A 59 1.88 13.14 1.96
CA ASN A 59 2.78 12.01 2.19
C ASN A 59 2.99 11.80 3.70
N VAL A 60 2.21 10.90 4.28
CA VAL A 60 2.20 10.63 5.72
C VAL A 60 3.43 9.83 6.14
N GLY A 61 3.87 8.86 5.32
CA GLY A 61 5.11 8.12 5.57
C GLY A 61 6.36 9.01 5.57
N GLY A 62 6.37 10.05 4.73
CA GLY A 62 7.45 11.05 4.69
C GLY A 62 7.58 11.90 5.96
N LEU A 63 6.54 11.99 6.79
CA LEU A 63 6.62 12.66 8.10
C LEU A 63 7.56 11.91 9.06
N LEU A 64 7.73 10.60 8.88
CA LEU A 64 8.64 9.78 9.70
C LEU A 64 10.12 10.11 9.46
N ASP A 65 10.46 10.80 8.39
CA ASP A 65 11.82 11.25 8.10
C ASP A 65 12.17 12.56 8.84
N LYS A 66 11.15 13.23 9.41
CA LYS A 66 11.33 14.44 10.23
C LYS A 66 11.57 14.14 11.72
N VAL A 67 11.50 12.87 12.13
CA VAL A 67 11.72 12.42 13.51
C VAL A 67 13.17 11.98 13.71
N ASP A 68 13.83 12.48 14.75
CA ASP A 68 15.19 12.11 15.13
C ASP A 68 15.20 11.03 16.23
N TYR A 69 15.19 9.77 15.81
CA TYR A 69 15.19 8.61 16.70
C TYR A 69 16.41 8.53 17.62
N SER A 70 17.51 9.23 17.31
CA SER A 70 18.71 9.23 18.15
C SER A 70 18.56 10.09 19.42
N LYS A 71 17.60 11.01 19.44
CA LYS A 71 17.34 11.92 20.57
C LYS A 71 16.36 11.38 21.61
N GLY A 72 15.71 10.24 21.35
CA GLY A 72 14.61 9.74 22.20
C GLY A 72 13.39 10.68 22.21
N ASN A 73 12.42 10.40 23.07
CA ASN A 73 11.09 11.03 23.10
C ASN A 73 10.44 11.11 21.69
N VAL A 74 10.39 9.98 21.00
CA VAL A 74 9.93 9.92 19.60
C VAL A 74 8.48 10.41 19.47
N TYR A 75 7.61 10.05 20.41
CA TYR A 75 6.23 10.53 20.43
C TYR A 75 6.13 12.04 20.61
N GLY A 76 6.90 12.62 21.54
CA GLY A 76 6.89 14.06 21.77
C GLY A 76 7.42 14.85 20.57
N GLN A 77 8.47 14.33 19.90
CA GLN A 77 8.95 14.92 18.64
C GLN A 77 7.87 14.89 17.56
N PHE A 78 7.18 13.77 17.40
CA PHE A 78 6.13 13.63 16.41
C PHE A 78 4.91 14.52 16.72
N GLN A 79 4.49 14.59 17.99
CA GLN A 79 3.42 15.49 18.42
C GLN A 79 3.76 16.97 18.16
N ALA A 80 4.99 17.38 18.48
CA ALA A 80 5.47 18.73 18.21
C ALA A 80 5.49 19.02 16.70
N LEU A 81 5.95 18.07 15.89
CA LEU A 81 5.88 18.14 14.44
C LEU A 81 4.43 18.36 13.98
N MET A 82 3.49 17.50 14.37
CA MET A 82 2.09 17.61 13.97
C MET A 82 1.46 18.95 14.36
N THR A 83 1.78 19.47 15.55
CA THR A 83 1.27 20.77 16.03
C THR A 83 1.85 21.95 15.25
N SER A 84 3.06 21.79 14.71
CA SER A 84 3.75 22.84 13.94
C SER A 84 3.36 22.90 12.46
N LEU A 85 2.81 21.82 11.90
CA LEU A 85 2.50 21.73 10.48
C LEU A 85 1.27 22.59 10.12
N PRO A 86 1.30 23.30 8.98
CA PRO A 86 0.11 23.93 8.43
C PRO A 86 -0.94 22.88 8.03
N LYS A 87 -2.19 23.30 7.87
CA LYS A 87 -3.32 22.41 7.58
C LYS A 87 -3.10 21.55 6.34
N GLU A 88 -2.45 22.12 5.32
CA GLU A 88 -2.18 21.52 4.02
C GLU A 88 -1.10 20.44 4.06
N GLU A 89 -0.31 20.39 5.14
CA GLU A 89 0.74 19.39 5.37
C GLU A 89 0.41 18.44 6.54
N ASN A 90 -0.65 18.74 7.29
CA ASN A 90 -1.07 17.94 8.44
C ASN A 90 -2.24 17.02 8.04
N PRO A 91 -2.02 15.70 7.90
CA PRO A 91 -3.08 14.78 7.48
C PRO A 91 -4.24 14.69 8.47
N PHE A 92 -4.06 15.04 9.75
CA PHE A 92 -5.15 15.07 10.72
C PHE A 92 -6.01 16.32 10.61
N LEU A 93 -5.41 17.48 10.33
CA LEU A 93 -6.17 18.71 10.10
C LEU A 93 -6.83 18.74 8.71
N ALA A 94 -6.25 18.06 7.72
CA ALA A 94 -6.77 17.98 6.36
C ALA A 94 -8.15 17.30 6.27
N TRP A 95 -8.45 16.37 7.18
CA TRP A 95 -9.74 15.69 7.25
C TRP A 95 -10.84 16.48 7.97
N GLY A 96 -10.50 17.61 8.61
CA GLY A 96 -11.46 18.40 9.39
C GLY A 96 -12.16 17.57 10.46
N ASP A 97 -13.49 17.68 10.54
CA ASP A 97 -14.29 17.03 11.58
C ASP A 97 -14.44 15.49 11.41
N LEU A 98 -13.78 14.86 10.43
CA LEU A 98 -13.88 13.41 10.26
C LEU A 98 -13.48 12.68 11.53
N PHE A 99 -12.38 13.10 12.15
CA PHE A 99 -11.81 12.40 13.30
C PHE A 99 -12.59 12.63 14.60
N ASP A 100 -13.33 13.72 14.69
CA ASP A 100 -14.32 13.91 15.75
C ASP A 100 -15.50 12.93 15.59
N LYS A 101 -15.90 12.66 14.34
CA LYS A 101 -17.01 11.74 14.01
C LYS A 101 -16.60 10.27 13.99
N LYS A 102 -15.32 10.00 13.67
CA LYS A 102 -14.74 8.66 13.53
C LYS A 102 -13.35 8.61 14.18
N PRO A 103 -13.26 8.60 15.53
CA PRO A 103 -11.97 8.57 16.24
C PRO A 103 -11.08 7.39 15.84
N MET A 104 -11.69 6.24 15.54
CA MET A 104 -10.95 5.05 15.07
C MET A 104 -10.27 5.26 13.72
N ALA A 105 -10.76 6.17 12.86
CA ALA A 105 -10.07 6.51 11.62
C ALA A 105 -8.77 7.27 11.90
N ALA A 106 -8.76 8.17 12.89
CA ALA A 106 -7.53 8.87 13.29
C ALA A 106 -6.48 7.88 13.82
N PHE A 107 -6.92 6.95 14.66
CA PHE A 107 -6.06 5.88 15.17
C PHE A 107 -5.55 4.97 14.03
N ALA A 108 -6.41 4.57 13.10
CA ALA A 108 -6.03 3.77 11.95
C ALA A 108 -4.98 4.47 11.07
N LEU A 109 -5.15 5.78 10.83
CA LEU A 109 -4.17 6.58 10.08
C LEU A 109 -2.83 6.62 10.81
N MET A 110 -2.83 6.87 12.13
CA MET A 110 -1.62 6.88 12.95
C MET A 110 -0.89 5.53 12.93
N MET A 111 -1.63 4.42 13.04
CA MET A 111 -1.05 3.07 13.00
C MET A 111 -0.55 2.68 11.60
N SER A 112 -1.12 3.25 10.56
CA SER A 112 -0.74 3.02 9.17
C SER A 112 0.34 3.98 8.68
N MET A 113 0.95 4.78 9.56
CA MET A 113 2.05 5.65 9.19
C MET A 113 3.30 4.81 8.94
N THR A 114 3.51 4.43 7.68
CA THR A 114 4.62 3.59 7.27
C THR A 114 5.27 4.14 6.01
N LYS A 115 6.60 4.07 5.96
CA LYS A 115 7.41 4.25 4.76
C LYS A 115 8.27 3.01 4.56
N ALA A 116 8.44 2.56 3.32
CA ALA A 116 9.20 1.36 3.04
C ALA A 116 10.04 1.47 1.77
N ASP A 117 11.21 0.86 1.80
CA ASP A 117 12.04 0.63 0.62
C ASP A 117 11.98 -0.85 0.25
N TYR A 118 11.53 -1.15 -0.96
CA TYR A 118 11.49 -2.50 -1.52
C TYR A 118 12.69 -2.70 -2.41
N TYR A 119 13.47 -3.73 -2.11
CA TYR A 119 14.58 -4.20 -2.92
C TYR A 119 14.10 -5.45 -3.65
N VAL A 120 13.96 -5.37 -4.96
CA VAL A 120 13.35 -6.41 -5.81
C VAL A 120 14.43 -6.98 -6.73
N LYS A 121 14.50 -8.31 -6.81
CA LYS A 121 15.38 -9.03 -7.73
C LYS A 121 14.70 -10.33 -8.15
N ASN A 122 14.17 -10.34 -9.38
CA ASN A 122 13.31 -11.38 -9.92
C ASN A 122 12.13 -11.66 -8.96
N SER A 123 11.89 -12.92 -8.63
CA SER A 123 10.87 -13.41 -7.71
C SER A 123 11.27 -13.32 -6.22
N THR A 124 12.16 -12.39 -5.88
CA THR A 124 12.60 -12.12 -4.50
C THR A 124 12.46 -10.64 -4.18
N VAL A 125 11.93 -10.36 -3.00
CA VAL A 125 11.77 -9.00 -2.47
C VAL A 125 12.18 -8.94 -1.00
N LEU A 126 12.84 -7.86 -0.62
CA LEU A 126 12.99 -7.43 0.76
C LEU A 126 12.41 -6.03 0.92
N ALA A 127 11.38 -5.90 1.73
CA ALA A 127 10.92 -4.60 2.20
C ALA A 127 11.60 -4.21 3.50
N LYS A 128 12.21 -3.04 3.53
CA LYS A 128 12.70 -2.38 4.75
C LYS A 128 11.73 -1.27 5.10
N ALA A 129 10.83 -1.54 6.04
CA ALA A 129 9.79 -0.60 6.45
C ALA A 129 10.12 0.07 7.78
N LYS A 130 9.58 1.27 7.99
CA LYS A 130 9.67 2.05 9.21
C LYS A 130 8.29 2.62 9.52
N GLY A 131 7.84 2.39 10.75
CA GLY A 131 6.72 3.11 11.36
C GLY A 131 7.23 4.11 12.39
N LEU A 132 6.32 4.71 13.16
CA LEU A 132 6.69 5.73 14.14
C LEU A 132 7.62 5.22 15.26
N THR A 133 7.45 3.98 15.71
CA THR A 133 8.19 3.44 16.87
C THR A 133 8.96 2.18 16.55
N TRP A 134 8.91 1.72 15.31
CA TRP A 134 9.41 0.41 14.91
C TRP A 134 10.01 0.45 13.51
N GLN A 135 10.83 -0.55 13.21
CA GLN A 135 11.32 -0.85 11.87
C GLN A 135 11.16 -2.35 11.59
N MET A 136 11.03 -2.68 10.31
CA MET A 136 10.78 -4.03 9.84
C MET A 136 11.69 -4.39 8.67
N ASP A 137 12.12 -5.63 8.61
CA ASP A 137 12.54 -6.29 7.38
C ASP A 137 11.49 -7.36 7.05
N HIS A 138 10.89 -7.31 5.86
CA HIS A 138 9.93 -8.30 5.37
C HIS A 138 10.43 -8.88 4.06
N PHE A 139 10.93 -10.10 4.14
CA PHE A 139 11.53 -10.82 3.03
C PHE A 139 10.56 -11.86 2.49
N HIS A 140 10.53 -11.99 1.16
CA HIS A 140 9.83 -13.06 0.46
C HIS A 140 10.64 -13.49 -0.77
N SER A 141 10.73 -14.80 -0.99
CA SER A 141 11.30 -15.40 -2.20
C SER A 141 10.40 -16.54 -2.67
N GLU A 142 9.84 -16.40 -3.89
CA GLU A 142 9.01 -17.46 -4.49
C GLU A 142 9.86 -18.68 -4.85
N ASP A 143 11.05 -18.47 -5.41
CA ASP A 143 11.96 -19.56 -5.82
C ASP A 143 12.39 -20.45 -4.63
N GLN A 144 12.55 -19.85 -3.45
CA GLN A 144 12.94 -20.56 -2.23
C GLN A 144 11.75 -21.02 -1.39
N ASP A 145 10.52 -20.62 -1.76
CA ASP A 145 9.31 -20.79 -0.94
C ASP A 145 9.54 -20.39 0.52
N LYS A 146 10.17 -19.23 0.70
CA LYS A 146 10.64 -18.75 2.00
C LYS A 146 10.27 -17.29 2.20
N ALA A 147 9.73 -17.02 3.38
CA ALA A 147 9.53 -15.66 3.84
C ALA A 147 9.92 -15.49 5.31
N SER A 148 10.21 -14.25 5.70
CA SER A 148 10.56 -13.91 7.07
C SER A 148 10.24 -12.47 7.39
N VAL A 149 9.95 -12.22 8.66
CA VAL A 149 9.70 -10.90 9.20
C VAL A 149 10.58 -10.68 10.41
N TYR A 150 11.37 -9.63 10.38
CA TYR A 150 12.09 -9.09 11.52
C TYR A 150 11.48 -7.77 11.93
N LEU A 151 11.24 -7.57 13.22
CA LEU A 151 10.75 -6.33 13.79
C LEU A 151 11.70 -5.86 14.88
N LYS A 152 11.91 -4.55 14.97
CA LYS A 152 12.70 -3.92 16.04
C LYS A 152 12.05 -2.63 16.53
N ALA A 153 12.00 -2.48 17.85
CA ALA A 153 11.65 -1.23 18.51
C ALA A 153 12.74 -0.17 18.23
N MET A 154 12.29 1.00 17.78
CA MET A 154 13.11 2.19 17.55
C MET A 154 13.02 3.17 18.72
N ALA A 155 11.91 3.14 19.46
CA ALA A 155 11.66 3.92 20.66
C ALA A 155 11.18 2.99 21.79
N PRO A 156 12.03 2.05 22.27
CA PRO A 156 11.62 1.10 23.29
C PRO A 156 11.26 1.85 24.59
N ALA A 157 10.21 1.38 25.27
CA ALA A 157 9.87 1.88 26.60
C ALA A 157 11.05 1.66 27.57
N ALA A 158 11.21 2.54 28.55
CA ALA A 158 12.34 2.51 29.47
C ALA A 158 12.46 1.18 30.24
N ASP A 159 11.33 0.52 30.48
CA ASP A 159 11.19 -0.76 31.17
C ASP A 159 11.11 -1.97 30.22
N MET A 160 11.15 -1.77 28.90
CA MET A 160 11.06 -2.84 27.90
C MET A 160 12.33 -3.71 27.93
N PRO A 161 12.23 -5.02 28.28
CA PRO A 161 13.38 -5.91 28.30
C PRO A 161 14.04 -6.03 26.93
N VAL A 162 15.36 -6.14 26.87
CA VAL A 162 16.14 -6.17 25.60
C VAL A 162 15.67 -7.28 24.67
N GLU A 163 15.34 -8.45 25.23
CA GLU A 163 14.81 -9.60 24.51
C GLU A 163 13.43 -9.34 23.88
N ASN A 164 12.69 -8.33 24.34
CA ASN A 164 11.40 -7.91 23.82
C ASN A 164 11.49 -6.76 22.80
N GLN A 165 12.67 -6.18 22.61
CA GLN A 165 12.87 -5.09 21.65
C GLN A 165 12.99 -5.58 20.20
N THR A 166 13.08 -6.90 19.97
CA THR A 166 13.10 -7.49 18.63
C THR A 166 12.23 -8.74 18.55
N ALA A 167 11.73 -9.01 17.35
CA ALA A 167 10.98 -10.23 17.02
C ALA A 167 11.40 -10.71 15.64
N TYR A 168 11.49 -12.03 15.46
CA TYR A 168 11.83 -12.62 14.16
C TYR A 168 11.05 -13.90 13.91
N ALA A 169 10.30 -13.94 12.82
CA ALA A 169 9.54 -15.11 12.40
C ALA A 169 9.92 -15.53 10.98
N VAL A 170 9.77 -16.83 10.71
CA VAL A 170 9.90 -17.43 9.38
C VAL A 170 8.62 -18.18 9.03
N TYR A 171 8.27 -18.21 7.75
CA TYR A 171 7.07 -18.89 7.26
C TYR A 171 7.23 -19.36 5.80
N THR A 172 6.33 -20.24 5.38
CA THR A 172 6.33 -20.89 4.06
C THR A 172 5.12 -20.41 3.23
N PRO A 173 5.29 -19.48 2.28
CA PRO A 173 4.20 -18.90 1.49
C PRO A 173 3.30 -19.93 0.80
N SER A 174 3.86 -21.02 0.25
CA SER A 174 3.08 -22.07 -0.43
C SER A 174 2.06 -22.78 0.46
N LYS A 175 2.19 -22.68 1.79
CA LYS A 175 1.21 -23.19 2.76
C LYS A 175 0.06 -22.23 3.05
N GLY A 176 0.05 -21.07 2.38
CA GLY A 176 -0.91 -19.99 2.63
C GLY A 176 -0.60 -19.18 3.90
N GLU A 177 0.62 -19.30 4.43
CA GLU A 177 1.09 -18.50 5.56
C GLU A 177 1.47 -17.10 5.08
N THR A 178 0.98 -16.06 5.75
CA THR A 178 1.27 -14.66 5.41
C THR A 178 1.48 -13.84 6.67
N TYR A 179 2.33 -12.82 6.61
CA TYR A 179 2.35 -11.76 7.59
C TYR A 179 1.58 -10.55 7.09
N THR A 180 0.73 -10.00 7.95
CA THR A 180 0.09 -8.70 7.75
C THR A 180 0.23 -7.94 9.06
N GLU A 181 0.52 -6.65 9.00
CA GLU A 181 0.68 -5.76 10.16
C GLU A 181 -0.67 -5.53 10.86
N GLY A 182 -1.22 -6.57 11.50
CA GLY A 182 -2.51 -6.52 12.20
C GLY A 182 -3.76 -6.38 11.32
N SER A 183 -3.62 -6.35 9.98
CA SER A 183 -4.75 -6.25 9.04
C SER A 183 -4.74 -7.38 8.01
N SER A 184 -5.15 -8.59 8.42
CA SER A 184 -5.53 -9.59 7.43
C SER A 184 -6.90 -9.22 6.89
N ILE A 185 -6.92 -8.56 5.72
CA ILE A 185 -8.15 -8.50 4.94
C ILE A 185 -8.44 -9.93 4.49
N ASP A 186 -9.43 -10.53 5.12
CA ASP A 186 -10.02 -11.77 4.62
C ASP A 186 -10.75 -11.45 3.32
N TYR A 187 -10.04 -11.58 2.19
CA TYR A 187 -10.55 -11.28 0.86
C TYR A 187 -11.83 -12.07 0.53
N LYS A 188 -12.10 -13.19 1.22
CA LYS A 188 -13.35 -13.96 1.08
C LYS A 188 -14.57 -13.19 1.57
N LYS A 189 -14.37 -12.14 2.36
CA LYS A 189 -15.43 -11.21 2.79
C LYS A 189 -15.69 -10.09 1.78
N PHE A 190 -14.97 -10.05 0.66
CA PHE A 190 -15.09 -9.02 -0.36
C PHE A 190 -15.57 -9.62 -1.69
N ASN A 191 -16.41 -8.87 -2.40
CA ASN A 191 -16.63 -9.05 -3.82
C ASN A 191 -15.45 -8.44 -4.57
N ARG A 192 -14.85 -9.20 -5.49
CA ARG A 192 -13.78 -8.74 -6.39
C ARG A 192 -14.36 -8.48 -7.77
N ARG A 193 -14.11 -7.30 -8.34
CA ARG A 193 -14.55 -6.92 -9.69
C ARG A 193 -13.44 -6.16 -10.41
N LYS A 194 -12.98 -6.69 -11.54
CA LYS A 194 -12.13 -5.93 -12.47
C LYS A 194 -12.96 -4.82 -13.11
N LEU A 195 -12.46 -3.59 -13.09
CA LEU A 195 -13.08 -2.46 -13.75
C LEU A 195 -12.56 -2.36 -15.19
N ASP A 196 -13.40 -1.84 -16.09
CA ASP A 196 -12.98 -1.48 -17.45
C ASP A 196 -12.25 -0.13 -17.43
N LYS A 197 -11.13 -0.09 -16.71
CA LYS A 197 -10.33 1.11 -16.46
C LYS A 197 -8.85 0.73 -16.41
N ILE A 198 -8.06 1.47 -17.18
CA ILE A 198 -6.60 1.51 -17.05
C ILE A 198 -6.23 2.83 -16.38
N ALA A 199 -5.31 2.74 -15.43
CA ALA A 199 -4.71 3.90 -14.77
C ALA A 199 -3.20 3.75 -14.75
N TYR A 200 -2.49 4.85 -14.52
CA TYR A 200 -1.04 4.85 -14.54
C TYR A 200 -0.49 5.16 -13.15
N VAL A 201 0.43 4.33 -12.68
CA VAL A 201 1.16 4.53 -11.43
C VAL A 201 2.65 4.55 -11.79
N ASN A 202 3.31 5.68 -11.57
CA ASN A 202 4.71 5.91 -12.01
C ASN A 202 4.95 5.51 -13.48
N ASN A 203 4.01 5.89 -14.36
CA ASN A 203 3.99 5.58 -15.81
C ASN A 203 3.80 4.10 -16.17
N TYR A 204 3.60 3.21 -15.21
CA TYR A 204 3.21 1.82 -15.47
C TYR A 204 1.70 1.72 -15.64
N ALA A 205 1.26 1.15 -16.75
CA ALA A 205 -0.14 0.84 -16.96
C ALA A 205 -0.60 -0.22 -15.93
N CYS A 206 -1.68 0.10 -15.25
CA CYS A 206 -2.30 -0.74 -14.23
C CYS A 206 -3.76 -0.98 -14.57
N GLU A 207 -4.17 -2.23 -14.44
CA GLU A 207 -5.58 -2.59 -14.36
C GLU A 207 -6.12 -2.18 -12.99
N VAL A 208 -7.38 -1.73 -12.95
CA VAL A 208 -8.02 -1.34 -11.69
C VAL A 208 -9.01 -2.42 -11.26
N ILE A 209 -8.82 -2.94 -10.05
CA ILE A 209 -9.64 -3.97 -9.44
C ILE A 209 -10.31 -3.39 -8.19
N GLU A 210 -11.62 -3.52 -8.13
CA GLU A 210 -12.42 -3.10 -7.01
C GLU A 210 -12.72 -4.28 -6.08
N TYR A 211 -12.43 -4.09 -4.80
CA TYR A 211 -12.86 -4.96 -3.72
C TYR A 211 -13.93 -4.23 -2.90
N THR A 212 -15.10 -4.83 -2.72
CA THR A 212 -16.18 -4.27 -1.88
C THR A 212 -16.64 -5.29 -0.85
N LEU A 213 -16.80 -4.88 0.41
CA LEU A 213 -17.20 -5.79 1.47
C LEU A 213 -18.60 -6.38 1.19
N ILE A 214 -18.75 -7.70 1.24
CA ILE A 214 -20.01 -8.43 0.92
C ILE A 214 -21.14 -8.02 1.88
N LYS A 215 -20.79 -7.79 3.15
CA LYS A 215 -21.72 -7.36 4.19
C LYS A 215 -21.08 -6.26 5.00
N ALA A 216 -21.68 -5.07 4.97
CA ALA A 216 -21.29 -3.97 5.85
C ALA A 216 -21.32 -4.42 7.32
N PRO A 217 -20.39 -3.94 8.18
CA PRO A 217 -20.46 -4.18 9.61
C PRO A 217 -21.86 -3.81 10.13
N THR A 218 -22.46 -4.67 10.93
CA THR A 218 -23.76 -4.39 11.57
C THR A 218 -23.69 -3.24 12.57
N ASP A 219 -22.47 -2.88 13.00
CA ASP A 219 -22.16 -1.70 13.78
C ASP A 219 -20.93 -1.00 13.16
N PRO A 220 -21.05 0.23 12.63
CA PRO A 220 -19.93 0.99 12.08
C PRO A 220 -18.89 1.40 13.15
N ASN A 221 -19.20 1.22 14.45
CA ASN A 221 -18.28 1.42 15.58
C ASN A 221 -17.74 0.11 16.17
N SER A 222 -18.03 -1.05 15.55
CA SER A 222 -17.49 -2.35 15.97
C SER A 222 -15.96 -2.33 16.01
N GLU A 223 -15.41 -2.35 17.22
CA GLU A 223 -14.08 -1.88 17.66
C GLU A 223 -12.83 -2.50 16.99
N PHE A 224 -12.98 -3.52 16.15
CA PHE A 224 -11.84 -4.28 15.60
C PHE A 224 -11.82 -4.50 14.09
N SER A 225 -12.71 -3.83 13.34
CA SER A 225 -12.56 -3.73 11.89
C SER A 225 -12.12 -2.30 11.58
N PHE A 226 -10.95 -2.13 10.94
CA PHE A 226 -10.45 -0.82 10.48
C PHE A 226 -11.37 -0.12 9.45
N GLY A 227 -12.57 -0.66 9.20
CA GLY A 227 -13.69 0.07 8.60
C GLY A 227 -13.59 0.25 7.10
N TYR A 228 -12.63 -0.40 6.43
CA TYR A 228 -12.54 -0.34 4.97
C TYR A 228 -13.68 -1.14 4.34
N ASN A 229 -14.58 -0.43 3.67
CA ASN A 229 -15.71 -1.04 2.96
C ASN A 229 -15.39 -1.26 1.47
N LYS A 230 -14.41 -0.53 0.93
CA LYS A 230 -13.98 -0.62 -0.46
C LYS A 230 -12.47 -0.42 -0.59
N LEU A 231 -11.84 -1.17 -1.47
CA LEU A 231 -10.47 -0.97 -1.93
C LEU A 231 -10.47 -0.82 -3.45
N LEU A 232 -9.65 0.09 -3.98
CA LEU A 232 -9.25 0.07 -5.39
C LEU A 232 -7.78 -0.33 -5.47
N VAL A 233 -7.51 -1.39 -6.22
CA VAL A 233 -6.20 -2.04 -6.30
C VAL A 233 -5.72 -1.91 -7.73
N TYR A 234 -4.52 -1.39 -7.91
CA TYR A 234 -3.93 -1.10 -9.20
C TYR A 234 -2.80 -2.10 -9.45
N THR A 235 -3.01 -3.01 -10.39
CA THR A 235 -2.09 -4.13 -10.66
C THR A 235 -1.46 -3.97 -12.03
N SER A 236 -0.15 -4.19 -12.13
CA SER A 236 0.58 -4.22 -13.40
C SER A 236 1.20 -5.60 -13.64
N GLU A 237 1.02 -6.13 -14.85
CA GLU A 237 1.67 -7.39 -15.28
C GLU A 237 3.19 -7.24 -15.48
N LEU A 238 3.69 -6.00 -15.50
CA LEU A 238 5.13 -5.72 -15.61
C LEU A 238 5.88 -5.98 -14.31
N PHE A 239 5.19 -6.22 -13.20
CA PHE A 239 5.77 -6.53 -11.90
C PHE A 239 5.39 -7.94 -11.47
N ASP A 240 6.35 -8.65 -10.89
CA ASP A 240 6.10 -9.94 -10.27
C ASP A 240 5.22 -9.78 -9.02
N LYS A 241 4.22 -10.67 -8.85
CA LYS A 241 3.30 -10.69 -7.70
C LYS A 241 4.02 -10.85 -6.35
N THR A 242 5.29 -11.25 -6.33
CA THR A 242 6.11 -11.35 -5.12
C THR A 242 6.09 -10.06 -4.30
N ILE A 243 6.05 -8.89 -4.93
CA ILE A 243 5.96 -7.60 -4.21
C ILE A 243 4.67 -7.47 -3.38
N ASN A 244 3.63 -8.23 -3.70
CA ASN A 244 2.34 -8.18 -2.99
C ASN A 244 2.45 -8.69 -1.55
N PHE A 245 3.45 -9.53 -1.27
CA PHE A 245 3.68 -10.05 0.08
C PHE A 245 4.26 -9.03 1.03
N THR A 246 4.85 -7.94 0.54
CA THR A 246 5.43 -6.88 1.38
C THR A 246 4.48 -5.74 1.67
N HIS A 247 3.25 -5.79 1.15
CA HIS A 247 2.20 -4.84 1.49
C HIS A 247 1.66 -5.13 2.89
N SER A 248 1.28 -4.07 3.63
CA SER A 248 0.67 -4.20 4.96
C SER A 248 -0.62 -5.02 4.94
N THR A 249 -1.28 -5.07 3.78
CA THR A 249 -2.44 -5.92 3.48
C THR A 249 -2.15 -6.78 2.26
N TYR A 250 -2.15 -8.10 2.43
CA TYR A 250 -2.01 -9.06 1.33
C TYR A 250 -3.32 -9.17 0.53
N LEU A 251 -3.20 -9.11 -0.80
CA LEU A 251 -4.29 -9.39 -1.74
C LEU A 251 -3.78 -10.36 -2.83
N PRO A 252 -4.54 -11.41 -3.17
CA PRO A 252 -4.08 -12.48 -4.06
C PRO A 252 -4.25 -12.08 -5.54
N GLU A 253 -3.52 -11.06 -5.98
CA GLU A 253 -3.48 -10.61 -7.38
C GLU A 253 -2.34 -11.25 -8.17
N ASP A 254 -2.58 -11.48 -9.47
CA ASP A 254 -1.63 -12.16 -10.36
C ASP A 254 -0.47 -11.26 -10.82
N GLY A 255 -0.70 -9.94 -10.90
CA GLY A 255 0.33 -8.94 -11.16
C GLY A 255 0.80 -8.24 -9.88
N GLY A 256 1.91 -7.52 -9.96
CA GLY A 256 2.38 -6.67 -8.86
C GLY A 256 1.43 -5.49 -8.62
N ILE A 257 1.04 -5.30 -7.36
CA ILE A 257 0.18 -4.21 -6.91
C ILE A 257 1.06 -2.97 -6.71
N LEU A 258 0.80 -1.93 -7.48
CA LEU A 258 1.52 -0.65 -7.38
C LEU A 258 0.77 0.40 -6.58
N LYS A 259 -0.55 0.27 -6.44
CA LYS A 259 -1.34 1.19 -5.63
C LYS A 259 -2.53 0.51 -4.98
N ILE A 260 -2.81 0.86 -3.73
CA ILE A 260 -4.02 0.49 -3.01
C ILE A 260 -4.65 1.77 -2.47
N GLU A 261 -5.87 2.05 -2.90
CA GLU A 261 -6.72 3.08 -2.31
C GLU A 261 -7.71 2.43 -1.35
N MET A 262 -7.73 2.89 -0.11
CA MET A 262 -8.57 2.36 0.95
C MET A 262 -9.66 3.37 1.28
N TYR A 263 -10.92 2.94 1.22
CA TYR A 263 -12.08 3.78 1.46
C TYR A 263 -12.75 3.37 2.77
N VAL A 264 -13.08 4.35 3.59
CA VAL A 264 -13.88 4.17 4.80
C VAL A 264 -15.32 4.53 4.48
N ASP A 265 -16.26 3.83 5.11
CA ASP A 265 -17.68 4.05 4.87
C ASP A 265 -18.12 5.52 5.04
N GLY A 266 -18.99 6.00 4.16
CA GLY A 266 -19.45 7.40 4.14
C GLY A 266 -18.40 8.43 3.71
N ILE A 267 -17.22 8.02 3.22
CA ILE A 267 -16.22 8.92 2.62
C ILE A 267 -16.07 8.56 1.14
N GLU A 268 -16.31 9.53 0.26
CA GLU A 268 -16.23 9.33 -1.20
C GLU A 268 -14.79 9.30 -1.71
N GLU A 269 -13.90 10.06 -1.08
CA GLU A 269 -12.48 10.12 -1.41
C GLU A 269 -11.70 9.01 -0.68
N PRO A 270 -10.57 8.54 -1.25
CA PRO A 270 -9.75 7.54 -0.58
C PRO A 270 -9.22 8.07 0.76
N PHE A 271 -9.45 7.30 1.82
CA PHE A 271 -8.97 7.61 3.16
C PHE A 271 -7.45 7.50 3.24
N MET A 272 -6.92 6.42 2.70
CA MET A 272 -5.48 6.19 2.55
C MET A 272 -5.16 5.69 1.16
N VAL A 273 -3.99 6.08 0.66
CA VAL A 273 -3.44 5.63 -0.62
C VAL A 273 -2.03 5.14 -0.37
N PHE A 274 -1.80 3.84 -0.57
CA PHE A 274 -0.48 3.24 -0.58
C PHE A 274 0.01 3.19 -2.02
N GLN A 275 1.18 3.77 -2.32
CA GLN A 275 1.76 3.82 -3.67
C GLN A 275 3.27 4.13 -3.66
N PRO A 276 4.02 3.89 -4.75
CA PRO A 276 5.41 4.28 -4.85
C PRO A 276 5.56 5.81 -4.95
N GLU A 277 6.45 6.38 -4.15
CA GLU A 277 7.06 7.69 -4.40
C GLU A 277 7.98 7.62 -5.63
N GLN A 278 8.72 6.51 -5.76
CA GLN A 278 9.73 6.32 -6.78
C GLN A 278 9.87 4.84 -7.12
N VAL A 279 10.11 4.57 -8.41
CA VAL A 279 10.55 3.26 -8.92
C VAL A 279 11.86 3.49 -9.66
N GLU A 280 12.90 2.79 -9.25
CA GLU A 280 14.25 2.91 -9.81
C GLU A 280 14.74 1.54 -10.27
N GLU A 281 14.93 1.38 -11.58
CA GLU A 281 15.65 0.23 -12.13
C GLU A 281 17.14 0.35 -11.79
N LYS A 282 17.65 -0.61 -11.01
CA LYS A 282 19.06 -0.69 -10.66
C LYS A 282 19.44 -2.11 -10.31
N VAL A 283 20.72 -2.44 -10.45
CA VAL A 283 21.23 -3.73 -9.98
C VAL A 283 21.16 -3.79 -8.46
N ILE A 284 20.63 -4.88 -7.92
CA ILE A 284 20.50 -5.17 -6.50
C ILE A 284 21.57 -6.19 -6.12
N VAL A 285 22.50 -5.75 -5.27
CA VAL A 285 23.52 -6.64 -4.71
C VAL A 285 22.93 -7.49 -3.60
N ASP A 286 23.47 -8.69 -3.38
CA ASP A 286 22.86 -9.66 -2.46
C ASP A 286 22.78 -9.14 -1.02
N SER A 287 23.70 -8.26 -0.60
CA SER A 287 23.65 -7.60 0.71
C SER A 287 22.45 -6.66 0.90
N GLU A 288 21.86 -6.15 -0.18
CA GLU A 288 20.62 -5.36 -0.11
C GLU A 288 19.38 -6.22 0.15
N LEU A 289 19.48 -7.55 -0.09
CA LEU A 289 18.44 -8.54 0.20
C LEU A 289 18.67 -9.26 1.55
N GLU A 290 19.68 -8.86 2.31
CA GLU A 290 19.94 -9.42 3.63
C GLU A 290 18.93 -8.89 4.67
N THR A 291 18.29 -9.84 5.34
CA THR A 291 17.33 -9.61 6.42
C THR A 291 18.02 -9.76 7.76
N ARG A 292 17.73 -8.83 8.68
CA ARG A 292 18.13 -8.97 10.09
C ARG A 292 17.42 -10.17 10.72
N VAL A 293 18.05 -10.73 11.75
CA VAL A 293 17.51 -11.89 12.48
C VAL A 293 17.63 -11.66 13.99
N SER A 294 16.78 -12.33 14.77
CA SER A 294 16.89 -12.39 16.22
C SER A 294 16.52 -13.77 16.76
N THR A 295 16.79 -14.01 18.04
CA THR A 295 16.40 -15.23 18.75
C THR A 295 15.41 -14.92 19.87
N PRO A 296 14.45 -15.82 20.13
CA PRO A 296 14.20 -17.06 19.39
C PRO A 296 13.56 -16.79 18.01
N VAL A 297 13.64 -17.78 17.11
CA VAL A 297 12.96 -17.76 15.82
C VAL A 297 11.54 -18.29 16.02
N TYR A 298 10.54 -17.47 15.75
CA TYR A 298 9.14 -17.84 15.91
C TYR A 298 8.53 -18.39 14.60
N LYS A 299 7.39 -19.07 14.74
CA LYS A 299 6.45 -19.23 13.62
C LYS A 299 5.56 -18.00 13.50
N ILE A 300 5.07 -17.72 12.31
CA ILE A 300 4.27 -16.52 12.06
C ILE A 300 2.91 -16.52 12.78
N ASP A 301 2.39 -17.71 13.10
CA ASP A 301 1.14 -17.93 13.83
C ASP A 301 1.34 -18.08 15.36
N ASP A 302 2.56 -17.90 15.86
CA ASP A 302 2.85 -18.00 17.28
C ASP A 302 2.25 -16.81 18.05
N LEU A 303 1.50 -17.11 19.11
CA LEU A 303 0.94 -16.09 20.01
C LEU A 303 2.07 -15.26 20.67
N ALA A 304 3.21 -15.88 20.98
CA ALA A 304 4.35 -15.17 21.56
C ALA A 304 4.97 -14.19 20.57
N PHE A 305 5.02 -14.54 19.28
CA PHE A 305 5.43 -13.62 18.21
C PHE A 305 4.45 -12.45 18.11
N SER A 306 3.15 -12.75 18.06
CA SER A 306 2.09 -11.74 17.96
C SER A 306 2.14 -10.75 19.13
N ALA A 307 2.31 -11.25 20.37
CA ALA A 307 2.44 -10.40 21.56
C ALA A 307 3.68 -9.50 21.51
N LYS A 308 4.82 -10.01 20.99
CA LYS A 308 6.04 -9.22 20.81
C LYS A 308 5.88 -8.15 19.73
N VAL A 309 5.25 -8.49 18.60
CA VAL A 309 4.94 -7.53 17.54
C VAL A 309 4.11 -6.37 18.09
N LEU A 310 3.04 -6.68 18.85
CA LEU A 310 2.23 -5.66 19.51
C LEU A 310 3.07 -4.82 20.49
N GLY A 311 3.85 -5.45 21.36
CA GLY A 311 4.73 -4.75 22.30
C GLY A 311 5.72 -3.81 21.62
N ILE A 312 6.28 -4.19 20.47
CA ILE A 312 7.20 -3.36 19.68
C ILE A 312 6.47 -2.22 18.98
N MET A 313 5.31 -2.47 18.36
CA MET A 313 4.55 -1.45 17.64
C MET A 313 3.99 -0.38 18.60
N PHE A 314 3.59 -0.78 19.80
CA PHE A 314 3.03 0.10 20.82
C PHE A 314 4.03 0.54 21.90
N SER A 315 5.33 0.27 21.75
CA SER A 315 6.32 0.72 22.72
C SER A 315 6.39 2.25 22.72
N SER A 316 6.28 2.87 23.88
CA SER A 316 6.52 4.31 24.06
C SER A 316 7.65 4.56 25.03
N ASP A 317 8.60 5.38 24.61
CA ASP A 317 9.70 5.90 25.44
C ASP A 317 9.27 7.07 26.35
N GLN A 318 7.96 7.33 26.45
CA GLN A 318 7.39 8.27 27.41
C GLN A 318 7.71 7.75 28.81
N THR A 319 8.59 8.45 29.52
CA THR A 319 8.54 8.48 30.98
C THR A 319 7.29 9.26 31.34
N ASP A 320 6.34 8.63 32.04
CA ASP A 320 5.22 9.35 32.65
C ASP A 320 5.79 10.53 33.46
N THR A 321 5.76 11.73 32.90
CA THR A 321 5.66 12.92 33.73
C THR A 321 4.20 12.99 34.13
N GLU A 322 3.90 12.42 35.30
CA GLU A 322 2.66 12.69 36.02
C GLU A 322 2.46 14.21 36.11
N GLU A 323 1.69 14.80 35.18
CA GLU A 323 0.97 16.05 35.40
C GLU A 323 -0.30 16.06 34.52
N PHE A 324 -1.40 15.59 35.11
CA PHE A 324 -2.75 16.09 34.87
C PHE A 324 -3.42 16.38 36.22
#